data_AF-A0A6C0D2D1-F1
#
_entry.id   AF-A0A6C0D2D1-F1
#
_cell.length_a   1.000
_cell.length_b   1.000
_cell.length_c   1.000
_cell.angle_alpha   90.00
_cell.angle_beta   90.00
_cell.angle_gamma   90.00
#
_symmetry.space_group_name_H-M   'P 1'
#
loop_
_entity.id
_entity.type
_entity.pdbx_description
1 polymer ?
#
loop_
_entity_poly.entity_id
_entity_poly.type
_entity_poly.pdbx_seq_one_letter_code
_entity_poly.pdbx_strand_id
1 'polypeptide(L)'
;MAEIVEEIEEVKVVEEWKTYPEFSNYLFSNTERVMKGEKEIKVQINEYNRKTTKIFDDTGKGRTINVSYICEILFPKKAFKQYPNYSNYLIYEDGTILNKVSKIVLRVFEPKIVKRKRVRLVNDQGEKLELDLAHIVAELFLENPNGHKFIKHLDGNILNNHYKNLEYVHSLLEKPYEEIEGEEWRDIKDMEDYQVSNKGRVKNKHNNFLMKESDHFGYTRVGIGTNKYYVHRLVAIAFIPNPENKPSVDHLNRNAKDNTLENLRWATSKEQSANQTITNGGCYKKINRIDIKSDEIKEYNDIHEVIEYIMSTTTETDKRSIENKIRACCTNRKETAYEFKWQYIEDLTIIEDEIWKKVQEIYPDAEDYLVSNKGRVKNKAGKISDGRITHGYNEVYIGKGVSRKFIHTLVAKSFIPNPDNKPCVNHIDGNKTNNDISNLEWNTYAENTQHAFDTNLNPHGIKIKVTNINTKEEKIYPTKVRASQDTKVEIKTFNRYLKSGKPYQNMKFKLV
;
A
#
# COMPACT_ATOMS: atom_id res chain seq x y z
N MET A 1 53.87 55.89 -14.49
CA MET A 1 55.05 55.95 -13.60
C MET A 1 54.54 55.60 -12.22
N ALA A 2 54.93 54.39 -11.76
CA ALA A 2 55.05 53.90 -10.38
C ALA A 2 53.90 54.19 -9.38
N GLU A 3 53.15 53.21 -8.87
CA GLU A 3 53.48 52.14 -7.89
C GLU A 3 53.36 52.57 -6.41
N ILE A 4 53.14 51.56 -5.56
CA ILE A 4 53.03 51.54 -4.08
C ILE A 4 51.56 51.70 -3.61
N VAL A 5 50.79 50.63 -3.33
CA VAL A 5 50.88 49.50 -2.35
C VAL A 5 50.58 49.97 -0.91
N GLU A 6 49.86 49.10 -0.18
CA GLU A 6 49.48 49.15 1.26
C GLU A 6 48.21 49.97 1.57
N GLU A 7 47.27 49.54 2.40
CA GLU A 7 47.15 48.39 3.30
C GLU A 7 45.67 48.30 3.72
N ILE A 8 45.24 47.10 4.10
CA ILE A 8 44.00 46.90 4.84
C ILE A 8 44.25 47.44 6.25
N GLU A 9 43.63 48.57 6.61
CA GLU A 9 43.46 48.95 8.02
C GLU A 9 41.99 48.85 8.42
N GLU A 10 41.80 48.13 9.53
CA GLU A 10 40.59 47.91 10.29
C GLU A 10 39.64 49.12 10.31
N VAL A 11 38.43 48.95 9.76
CA VAL A 11 37.30 49.77 10.22
C VAL A 11 36.93 49.27 11.61
N LYS A 12 37.54 49.93 12.60
CA LYS A 12 37.16 49.91 14.00
C LYS A 12 35.65 49.97 14.15
N VAL A 13 35.15 49.13 15.04
CA VAL A 13 33.80 49.21 15.60
C VAL A 13 33.60 50.64 16.10
N VAL A 14 32.85 51.44 15.35
CA VAL A 14 32.32 52.70 15.86
C VAL A 14 31.05 52.35 16.63
N GLU A 15 31.22 52.19 17.93
CA GLU A 15 30.15 52.25 18.92
C GLU A 15 29.51 53.64 18.89
N GLU A 16 28.54 53.88 18.01
CA GLU A 16 27.50 54.87 18.26
C GLU A 16 26.15 54.32 17.81
N TRP A 17 25.50 53.64 18.75
CA TRP A 17 24.10 53.28 18.67
C TRP A 17 23.26 54.56 18.56
N LYS A 18 22.54 54.75 17.45
CA LYS A 18 21.30 55.53 17.50
C LYS A 18 20.23 54.68 18.18
N THR A 19 20.20 54.75 19.50
CA THR A 19 19.10 54.22 20.31
C THR A 19 17.82 54.96 19.97
N TYR A 20 16.84 54.27 19.38
CA TYR A 20 15.44 54.66 19.47
C TYR A 20 14.86 53.93 20.69
N PRO A 21 14.64 54.62 21.83
CA PRO A 21 14.27 53.99 23.11
C PRO A 21 12.98 53.16 23.04
N GLU A 22 12.15 53.37 22.02
CA GLU A 22 10.89 52.66 21.86
C GLU A 22 10.97 51.21 21.35
N PHE A 23 12.13 50.70 20.90
CA PHE A 23 12.16 49.39 20.22
C PHE A 23 13.18 48.31 20.61
N SER A 24 13.89 48.43 21.74
CA SER A 24 15.05 47.57 22.04
C SER A 24 14.78 46.12 22.54
N ASN A 25 13.55 45.69 22.85
CA ASN A 25 13.33 44.47 23.65
C ASN A 25 12.25 43.45 23.15
N TYR A 26 12.18 43.13 21.86
CA TYR A 26 11.14 42.20 21.32
C TYR A 26 11.67 40.79 20.96
N LEU A 27 10.93 39.75 21.37
CA LEU A 27 11.09 38.32 21.01
C LEU A 27 9.78 37.80 20.37
N PHE A 28 9.86 36.90 19.37
CA PHE A 28 8.71 36.52 18.52
C PHE A 28 8.40 35.00 18.51
N SER A 29 7.11 34.65 18.40
CA SER A 29 6.60 33.30 18.09
C SER A 29 5.46 33.36 17.04
N ASN A 30 5.18 32.23 16.38
CA ASN A 30 4.48 32.06 15.09
C ASN A 30 2.96 32.38 15.01
N THR A 31 2.44 33.31 15.80
CA THR A 31 1.05 33.80 15.65
C THR A 31 0.99 35.30 15.85
N GLU A 32 0.14 35.96 15.05
CA GLU A 32 -0.16 37.40 14.88
C GLU A 32 -0.27 38.29 16.15
N ARG A 33 0.71 38.25 17.07
CA ARG A 33 0.76 38.98 18.34
C ARG A 33 2.21 39.33 18.68
N VAL A 34 2.46 40.57 19.06
CA VAL A 34 3.79 41.09 19.45
C VAL A 34 3.72 41.61 20.88
N MET A 35 4.69 41.28 21.75
CA MET A 35 4.68 41.71 23.16
C MET A 35 5.69 42.85 23.40
N LYS A 36 5.24 44.00 23.94
CA LYS A 36 6.05 45.11 24.43
C LYS A 36 6.11 45.07 25.96
N GLY A 37 7.12 44.42 26.54
CA GLY A 37 7.13 44.12 27.99
C GLY A 37 5.97 43.18 28.34
N GLU A 38 5.17 43.50 29.36
CA GLU A 38 3.97 42.73 29.74
C GLU A 38 2.73 42.97 28.84
N LYS A 39 2.85 43.77 27.76
CA LYS A 39 1.68 44.24 26.98
C LYS A 39 1.63 43.71 25.55
N GLU A 40 0.43 43.38 25.07
CA GLU A 40 0.17 42.71 23.78
C GLU A 40 -0.21 43.71 22.67
N ILE A 41 0.40 43.59 21.48
CA ILE A 41 0.19 44.43 20.28
C ILE A 41 -0.26 43.54 19.11
N LYS A 42 -1.24 44.02 18.32
CA LYS A 42 -1.77 43.34 17.13
C LYS A 42 -1.22 43.93 15.83
N VAL A 43 -0.83 43.07 14.89
CA VAL A 43 -0.28 43.45 13.59
C VAL A 43 -1.19 42.93 12.47
N GLN A 44 -1.65 43.82 11.58
CA GLN A 44 -2.49 43.44 10.44
C GLN A 44 -1.81 43.82 9.12
N ILE A 45 -1.49 42.80 8.33
CA ILE A 45 -0.85 42.97 7.01
C ILE A 45 -1.91 43.29 5.97
N ASN A 46 -1.71 44.35 5.19
CA ASN A 46 -2.58 44.68 4.06
C ASN A 46 -2.34 43.71 2.91
N GLU A 47 -3.28 42.78 2.68
CA GLU A 47 -3.17 41.74 1.65
C GLU A 47 -3.13 42.29 0.22
N TYR A 48 -3.64 43.50 -0.02
CA TYR A 48 -3.86 44.08 -1.34
C TYR A 48 -2.62 44.79 -1.92
N ASN A 49 -1.87 45.53 -1.08
CA ASN A 49 -0.71 46.29 -1.57
C ASN A 49 0.63 45.89 -0.95
N ARG A 50 0.64 45.13 0.16
CA ARG A 50 1.81 44.59 0.89
C ARG A 50 3.02 45.52 1.10
N LYS A 51 2.88 46.81 0.83
CA LYS A 51 3.88 47.87 1.08
C LYS A 51 3.70 48.49 2.45
N THR A 52 2.52 48.30 3.06
CA THR A 52 2.13 48.92 4.32
C THR A 52 1.44 47.93 5.24
N THR A 53 1.69 48.04 6.55
CA THR A 53 1.08 47.22 7.60
C THR A 53 0.56 48.15 8.69
N LYS A 54 -0.59 47.83 9.31
CA LYS A 54 -1.11 48.57 10.45
C LYS A 54 -0.68 47.91 11.75
N ILE A 55 -0.02 48.67 12.61
CA ILE A 55 0.24 48.31 14.01
C ILE A 55 -0.79 49.02 14.87
N PHE A 56 -1.45 48.29 15.77
CA PHE A 56 -2.44 48.83 16.69
C PHE A 56 -1.89 48.89 18.11
N ASP A 57 -2.02 50.05 18.76
CA ASP A 57 -1.78 50.15 20.21
C ASP A 57 -2.96 49.60 21.03
N ASP A 58 -2.80 49.59 22.36
CA ASP A 58 -3.77 49.12 23.35
C ASP A 58 -5.05 49.97 23.42
N THR A 59 -5.05 51.16 22.81
CA THR A 59 -6.23 52.01 22.64
C THR A 59 -6.98 51.72 21.33
N GLY A 60 -6.49 50.78 20.52
CA GLY A 60 -7.04 50.44 19.21
C GLY A 60 -6.63 51.43 18.11
N LYS A 61 -5.69 52.36 18.38
CA LYS A 61 -5.25 53.35 17.41
C LYS A 61 -4.19 52.74 16.51
N GLY A 62 -4.56 52.54 15.24
CA GLY A 62 -3.69 51.94 14.23
C GLY A 62 -2.76 52.97 13.56
N ARG A 63 -1.46 52.71 13.52
CA ARG A 63 -0.50 53.44 12.66
C ARG A 63 -0.10 52.58 11.48
N THR A 64 -0.16 53.15 10.28
CA THR A 64 0.30 52.51 9.05
C THR A 64 1.80 52.73 8.92
N ILE A 65 2.58 51.65 8.85
CA ILE A 65 4.02 51.69 8.64
C ILE A 65 4.42 50.93 7.37
N ASN A 66 5.57 51.28 6.80
CA ASN A 66 6.11 50.61 5.62
C ASN A 66 6.67 49.23 6.01
N VAL A 67 6.40 48.20 5.18
CA VAL A 67 6.89 46.83 5.38
C VAL A 67 8.43 46.75 5.33
N SER A 68 9.10 47.65 4.62
CA SER A 68 10.57 47.71 4.61
C SER A 68 11.16 47.99 6.00
N TYR A 69 10.54 48.90 6.76
CA TYR A 69 10.93 49.22 8.15
C TYR A 69 10.67 48.05 9.10
N ILE A 70 9.61 47.27 8.86
CA ILE A 70 9.34 46.04 9.62
C ILE A 70 10.45 45.01 9.38
N CYS A 71 10.95 44.88 8.15
CA CYS A 71 12.00 43.92 7.84
C CYS A 71 13.30 44.22 8.63
N GLU A 72 13.69 45.50 8.73
CA GLU A 72 14.86 45.91 9.52
C GLU A 72 14.70 45.64 11.03
N ILE A 73 13.46 45.67 11.54
CA ILE A 73 13.13 45.41 12.94
C ILE A 73 12.97 43.90 13.24
N LEU A 74 12.43 43.11 12.31
CA LEU A 74 12.07 41.70 12.51
C LEU A 74 13.18 40.68 12.23
N PHE A 75 14.15 41.02 11.36
CA PHE A 75 15.16 40.07 10.89
C PHE A 75 16.58 40.15 11.52
N PRO A 76 16.91 40.96 12.55
CA PRO A 76 18.30 41.11 12.98
C PRO A 76 18.92 39.88 13.68
N LYS A 77 18.14 38.80 13.93
CA LYS A 77 18.61 37.60 14.63
C LYS A 77 18.54 36.29 13.82
N LYS A 78 18.06 36.32 12.58
CA LYS A 78 17.90 35.10 11.77
C LYS A 78 19.08 34.92 10.83
N ALA A 79 19.61 33.71 10.75
CA ALA A 79 20.63 33.39 9.76
C ALA A 79 20.04 33.48 8.35
N PHE A 80 20.76 34.13 7.44
CA PHE A 80 20.38 34.23 6.03
C PHE A 80 21.57 33.94 5.11
N LYS A 81 21.28 33.46 3.91
CA LYS A 81 22.25 33.26 2.84
C LYS A 81 21.71 33.82 1.52
N GLN A 82 22.61 34.19 0.61
CA GLN A 82 22.24 34.56 -0.75
C GLN A 82 22.22 33.32 -1.64
N TYR A 83 21.29 33.28 -2.60
CA TYR A 83 21.24 32.20 -3.57
C TYR A 83 22.16 32.51 -4.76
N PRO A 84 23.00 31.56 -5.23
CA PRO A 84 23.92 31.78 -6.35
C PRO A 84 23.19 32.32 -7.59
N ASN A 85 23.77 33.32 -8.27
CA ASN A 85 23.20 34.00 -9.46
C ASN A 85 21.87 34.76 -9.24
N TYR A 86 21.35 34.79 -8.01
CA TYR A 86 20.13 35.49 -7.61
C TYR A 86 20.41 36.35 -6.36
N SER A 87 21.49 37.14 -6.41
CA SER A 87 22.00 37.92 -5.27
C SER A 87 21.02 38.96 -4.72
N ASN A 88 19.97 39.31 -5.49
CA ASN A 88 18.87 40.18 -5.08
C ASN A 88 17.99 39.63 -3.96
N TYR A 89 18.15 38.35 -3.60
CA TYR A 89 17.31 37.70 -2.59
C TYR A 89 18.15 37.26 -1.40
N LEU A 90 17.63 37.57 -0.20
CA LEU A 90 18.10 37.03 1.07
C LEU A 90 17.16 35.91 1.48
N ILE A 91 17.71 34.72 1.73
CA ILE A 91 16.95 33.53 2.07
C ILE A 91 17.29 33.17 3.51
N TYR A 92 16.27 33.18 4.36
CA TYR A 92 16.40 32.92 5.79
C TYR A 92 16.25 31.44 6.10
N GLU A 93 16.81 31.05 7.24
CA GLU A 93 16.82 29.66 7.75
C GLU A 93 15.41 29.05 7.95
N ASP A 94 14.35 29.88 8.02
CA ASP A 94 12.95 29.49 8.17
C ASP A 94 12.16 29.39 6.86
N GLY A 95 12.81 29.68 5.72
CA GLY A 95 12.18 29.73 4.40
C GLY A 95 11.55 31.09 4.04
N THR A 96 11.79 32.14 4.83
CA THR A 96 11.45 33.51 4.41
C THR A 96 12.41 33.97 3.30
N ILE A 97 11.88 34.62 2.26
CA ILE A 97 12.69 35.16 1.15
C ILE A 97 12.41 36.65 0.99
N LEU A 98 13.43 37.48 1.18
CA LEU A 98 13.36 38.93 1.03
C LEU A 98 14.08 39.37 -0.23
N ASN A 99 13.40 40.11 -1.11
CA ASN A 99 14.07 40.80 -2.20
C ASN A 99 14.69 42.11 -1.66
N LYS A 100 16.02 42.21 -1.67
CA LYS A 100 16.77 43.32 -1.07
C LYS A 100 16.61 44.66 -1.80
N VAL A 101 16.24 44.61 -3.09
CA VAL A 101 16.05 45.77 -3.96
C VAL A 101 14.67 46.38 -3.72
N SER A 102 13.62 45.58 -3.85
CA SER A 102 12.23 46.02 -3.65
C SER A 102 11.82 46.11 -2.19
N LYS A 103 12.60 45.52 -1.27
CA LYS A 103 12.28 45.38 0.16
C LYS A 103 10.98 44.61 0.41
N ILE A 104 10.62 43.70 -0.50
CA ILE A 104 9.39 42.89 -0.44
C ILE A 104 9.74 41.44 -0.09
N VAL A 105 9.01 40.87 0.87
CA VAL A 105 9.01 39.43 1.14
C VAL A 105 8.21 38.72 0.05
N LEU A 106 8.85 37.75 -0.63
CA LEU A 106 8.24 37.05 -1.75
C LEU A 106 7.06 36.19 -1.31
N ARG A 107 6.05 36.12 -2.17
CA ARG A 107 4.94 35.19 -2.00
C ARG A 107 5.34 33.81 -2.51
N VAL A 108 5.20 32.83 -1.63
CA VAL A 108 5.28 31.41 -1.98
C VAL A 108 3.93 30.98 -2.53
N PHE A 109 3.91 30.20 -3.62
CA PHE A 109 2.69 29.70 -4.24
C PHE A 109 2.67 28.18 -4.30
N GLU A 110 1.49 27.60 -4.43
CA GLU A 110 1.28 26.14 -4.55
C GLU A 110 0.71 25.82 -5.92
N PRO A 111 1.44 25.10 -6.79
CA PRO A 111 0.92 24.65 -8.09
C PRO A 111 -0.27 23.69 -7.92
N LYS A 112 -1.24 23.73 -8.83
CA LYS A 112 -2.43 22.84 -8.78
C LYS A 112 -2.09 21.33 -8.81
N ILE A 113 -0.94 20.96 -9.36
CA ILE A 113 -0.52 19.57 -9.60
C ILE A 113 0.43 19.06 -8.50
N VAL A 114 1.23 19.95 -7.91
CA VAL A 114 2.28 19.61 -6.94
C VAL A 114 1.94 20.26 -5.62
N LYS A 115 1.63 19.46 -4.58
CA LYS A 115 1.32 19.93 -3.21
C LYS A 115 2.56 20.42 -2.44
N ARG A 116 3.48 21.12 -3.11
CA ARG A 116 4.67 21.70 -2.47
C ARG A 116 4.76 23.18 -2.81
N LYS A 117 5.18 23.95 -1.81
CA LYS A 117 5.34 25.40 -1.87
C LYS A 117 6.54 25.76 -2.74
N ARG A 118 6.30 26.55 -3.79
CA ARG A 118 7.34 27.03 -4.71
C ARG A 118 7.50 28.54 -4.64
N VAL A 119 8.69 29.01 -4.97
CA VAL A 119 9.03 30.42 -5.11
C VAL A 119 9.59 30.67 -6.51
N ARG A 120 9.39 31.89 -7.01
CA ARG A 120 9.97 32.36 -8.26
C ARG A 120 10.97 33.48 -7.96
N LEU A 121 12.22 33.26 -8.32
CA LEU A 121 13.29 34.25 -8.28
C LEU A 121 13.52 34.79 -9.70
N VAL A 122 13.93 36.05 -9.79
CA VAL A 122 14.29 36.71 -11.06
C VAL A 122 15.63 37.41 -10.89
N ASN A 123 16.61 37.07 -11.72
CA ASN A 123 17.95 37.68 -11.69
C ASN A 123 17.98 39.01 -12.46
N ASP A 124 19.14 39.67 -12.48
CA ASP A 124 19.32 40.98 -13.12
C ASP A 124 19.18 40.94 -14.65
N GLN A 125 19.39 39.76 -15.25
CA GLN A 125 19.21 39.53 -16.69
C GLN A 125 17.75 39.20 -17.06
N GLY A 126 16.84 39.15 -16.08
CA GLY A 126 15.44 38.84 -16.27
C GLY A 126 15.14 37.33 -16.37
N GLU A 127 16.13 36.47 -16.15
CA GLU A 127 15.95 35.03 -16.11
C GLU A 127 15.15 34.63 -14.86
N LYS A 128 14.23 33.69 -15.04
CA LYS A 128 13.29 33.26 -13.99
C LYS A 128 13.66 31.87 -13.52
N LEU A 129 13.80 31.71 -12.21
CA LEU A 129 14.05 30.43 -11.57
C LEU A 129 12.89 30.08 -10.64
N GLU A 130 12.27 28.93 -10.88
CA GLU A 130 11.16 28.42 -10.07
C GLU A 130 11.58 27.16 -9.32
N LEU A 131 11.62 27.25 -8.00
CA LEU A 131 12.18 26.22 -7.13
C LEU A 131 11.24 25.87 -5.99
N ASP A 132 11.42 24.67 -5.46
CA ASP A 132 10.77 24.23 -4.22
C ASP A 132 11.42 24.92 -3.01
N LEU A 133 10.59 25.46 -2.12
CA LEU A 133 11.08 26.27 -1.01
C LEU A 133 11.94 25.47 -0.03
N ALA A 134 11.55 24.23 0.27
CA ALA A 134 12.32 23.36 1.16
C ALA A 134 13.69 23.05 0.56
N HIS A 135 13.77 22.86 -0.77
CA HIS A 135 15.03 22.63 -1.48
C HIS A 135 16.00 23.78 -1.37
N ILE A 136 15.55 25.00 -1.59
CA ILE A 136 16.42 26.17 -1.44
C ILE A 136 16.96 26.26 -0.02
N VAL A 137 16.11 26.07 1.00
CA VAL A 137 16.56 26.17 2.39
C VAL A 137 17.54 25.05 2.72
N ALA A 138 17.27 23.81 2.32
CA ALA A 138 18.20 22.70 2.54
C ALA A 138 19.54 22.91 1.81
N GLU A 139 19.51 23.35 0.55
CA GLU A 139 20.72 23.59 -0.25
C GLU A 139 21.62 24.65 0.39
N LEU A 140 21.02 25.67 1.02
CA LEU A 140 21.74 26.74 1.68
C LEU A 140 22.19 26.37 3.09
N PHE A 141 21.39 25.64 3.87
CA PHE A 141 21.59 25.50 5.33
C PHE A 141 21.89 24.08 5.82
N LEU A 142 21.78 23.05 4.98
CA LEU A 142 22.07 21.66 5.34
C LEU A 142 23.23 21.11 4.53
N GLU A 143 24.03 20.26 5.17
CA GLU A 143 25.04 19.46 4.48
C GLU A 143 24.39 18.29 3.75
N ASN A 144 24.89 17.97 2.56
CA ASN A 144 24.41 16.85 1.75
C ASN A 144 25.57 15.93 1.34
N PRO A 145 26.22 15.25 2.29
CA PRO A 145 27.41 14.45 2.01
C PRO A 145 27.13 13.28 1.04
N ASN A 146 25.89 12.77 1.04
CA ASN A 146 25.48 11.61 0.23
C ASN A 146 24.88 11.98 -1.13
N GLY A 147 24.79 13.28 -1.46
CA GLY A 147 24.20 13.74 -2.73
C GLY A 147 22.71 13.40 -2.90
N HIS A 148 21.97 13.25 -1.81
CA HIS A 148 20.55 12.94 -1.82
C HIS A 148 19.74 14.08 -2.47
N LYS A 149 18.72 13.73 -3.26
CA LYS A 149 17.93 14.70 -4.03
C LYS A 149 16.60 15.08 -3.39
N PHE A 150 16.15 14.36 -2.36
CA PHE A 150 14.83 14.55 -1.79
C PHE A 150 14.94 15.13 -0.39
N ILE A 151 13.91 15.90 -0.02
CA ILE A 151 13.81 16.53 1.29
C ILE A 151 12.55 16.07 1.98
N LYS A 152 12.74 15.59 3.21
CA LYS A 152 11.69 15.21 4.14
C LYS A 152 11.54 16.29 5.19
N HIS A 153 10.29 16.57 5.55
CA HIS A 153 9.93 17.38 6.72
C HIS A 153 9.81 16.45 7.93
N LEU A 154 10.65 16.63 8.94
CA LEU A 154 10.75 15.72 10.09
C LEU A 154 9.44 15.67 10.90
N ASP A 155 8.75 16.80 11.02
CA ASP A 155 7.45 16.91 11.68
C ASP A 155 6.24 16.49 10.80
N GLY A 156 6.49 16.07 9.56
CA GLY A 156 5.45 15.76 8.56
C GLY A 156 4.66 16.99 8.07
N ASN A 157 4.96 18.19 8.56
CA ASN A 157 4.32 19.44 8.16
C ASN A 157 5.14 20.12 7.05
N ILE A 158 4.70 19.92 5.81
CA ILE A 158 5.30 20.51 4.60
C ILE A 158 5.35 22.06 4.59
N LEU A 159 4.66 22.72 5.52
CA LEU A 159 4.68 24.17 5.65
C LEU A 159 5.84 24.67 6.51
N ASN A 160 6.41 23.81 7.37
CA ASN A 160 7.51 24.13 8.26
C ASN A 160 8.85 23.96 7.53
N ASN A 161 9.27 24.98 6.77
CA ASN A 161 10.47 24.95 5.96
C ASN A 161 11.72 25.42 6.71
N HIS A 162 11.71 25.38 8.04
CA HIS A 162 12.90 25.67 8.83
C HIS A 162 13.95 24.59 8.60
N TYR A 163 15.21 24.95 8.35
CA TYR A 163 16.25 24.00 7.96
C TYR A 163 16.42 22.83 8.95
N LYS A 164 16.31 23.09 10.27
CA LYS A 164 16.29 22.06 11.33
C LYS A 164 15.15 21.04 11.22
N ASN A 165 14.08 21.36 10.50
CA ASN A 165 12.96 20.45 10.24
C ASN A 165 13.12 19.74 8.89
N LEU A 166 14.18 20.01 8.14
CA LEU A 166 14.43 19.42 6.83
C LEU A 166 15.56 18.39 6.94
N GLU A 167 15.44 17.30 6.19
CA GLU A 167 16.48 16.28 6.08
C GLU A 167 16.59 15.83 4.63
N TYR A 168 17.84 15.69 4.17
CA TYR A 168 18.17 15.08 2.89
C TYR A 168 17.94 13.58 2.96
N VAL A 169 16.82 13.13 2.40
CA VAL A 169 16.47 11.71 2.35
C VAL A 169 16.76 11.13 1.00
N HIS A 170 17.07 9.84 1.03
CA HIS A 170 17.25 9.05 -0.15
C HIS A 170 15.94 9.00 -0.95
N SER A 171 14.78 8.62 -0.37
CA SER A 171 13.47 8.66 -1.04
C SER A 171 12.35 9.17 -0.14
N LEU A 172 11.28 9.70 -0.76
CA LEU A 172 10.04 10.13 -0.10
C LEU A 172 9.04 9.00 0.16
N LEU A 173 9.29 7.79 -0.36
CA LEU A 173 8.46 6.62 -0.15
C LEU A 173 8.83 5.98 1.20
N GLU A 174 7.88 6.02 2.14
CA GLU A 174 7.95 5.51 3.53
C GLU A 174 8.06 3.98 3.65
N LYS A 175 8.93 3.32 2.88
CA LYS A 175 9.38 1.99 3.27
C LYS A 175 10.86 2.04 3.59
N PRO A 176 11.25 2.02 4.88
CA PRO A 176 12.65 1.82 5.22
C PRO A 176 13.10 0.52 4.54
N TYR A 177 14.25 0.60 3.90
CA TYR A 177 14.97 -0.52 3.34
C TYR A 177 15.32 -1.45 4.51
N GLU A 178 14.50 -2.48 4.74
CA GLU A 178 14.87 -3.58 5.62
C GLU A 178 15.84 -4.47 4.82
N GLU A 179 17.10 -4.45 5.24
CA GLU A 179 18.10 -5.41 4.82
C GLU A 179 17.61 -6.80 5.24
N ILE A 180 17.48 -7.69 4.25
CA ILE A 180 17.11 -9.08 4.49
C ILE A 180 18.42 -9.86 4.59
N GLU A 181 18.60 -10.60 5.68
CA GLU A 181 19.77 -11.44 5.88
C GLU A 181 19.91 -12.46 4.73
N GLY A 182 21.12 -12.57 4.16
CA GLY A 182 21.41 -13.45 3.02
C GLY A 182 20.88 -12.96 1.67
N GLU A 183 20.50 -11.69 1.56
CA GLU A 183 20.15 -11.10 0.26
C GLU A 183 21.38 -10.67 -0.54
N GLU A 184 21.50 -11.22 -1.75
CA GLU A 184 22.54 -10.87 -2.71
C GLU A 184 21.94 -10.08 -3.86
N TRP A 185 22.63 -9.04 -4.32
CA TRP A 185 22.23 -8.19 -5.44
C TRP A 185 23.17 -8.39 -6.63
N ARG A 186 22.62 -8.49 -7.85
CA ARG A 186 23.38 -8.57 -9.11
C ARG A 186 22.86 -7.58 -10.14
N ASP A 187 23.76 -7.11 -10.99
CA ASP A 187 23.42 -6.22 -12.11
C ASP A 187 22.56 -6.97 -13.14
N ILE A 188 21.56 -6.29 -13.70
CA ILE A 188 20.67 -6.87 -14.71
C ILE A 188 21.34 -6.73 -16.09
N LYS A 189 21.43 -7.83 -16.83
CA LYS A 189 22.00 -7.85 -18.19
C LYS A 189 21.28 -6.83 -19.09
N ASP A 190 22.07 -6.03 -19.81
CA ASP A 190 21.62 -4.96 -20.71
C ASP A 190 20.85 -3.81 -19.99
N MET A 191 20.94 -3.72 -18.66
CA MET A 191 20.30 -2.69 -17.82
C MET A 191 21.21 -2.30 -16.64
N GLU A 192 22.36 -1.69 -16.96
CA GLU A 192 23.46 -1.40 -16.01
C GLU A 192 23.05 -0.51 -14.81
N ASP A 193 21.99 0.28 -14.97
CA ASP A 193 21.45 1.16 -13.94
C ASP A 193 20.59 0.43 -12.89
N TYR A 194 20.34 -0.87 -13.06
CA TYR A 194 19.40 -1.64 -12.24
C TYR A 194 20.00 -2.95 -11.72
N GLN A 195 19.62 -3.30 -10.50
CA GLN A 195 20.02 -4.53 -9.83
C GLN A 195 18.80 -5.34 -9.43
N VAL A 196 18.96 -6.66 -9.44
CA VAL A 196 17.97 -7.63 -8.96
C VAL A 196 18.58 -8.47 -7.84
N SER A 197 17.78 -8.74 -6.81
CA SER A 197 18.19 -9.56 -5.67
C SER A 197 17.86 -11.03 -5.86
N ASN A 198 18.56 -11.94 -5.19
CA ASN A 198 18.16 -13.35 -5.05
C ASN A 198 16.79 -13.53 -4.35
N LYS A 199 16.25 -12.53 -3.65
CA LYS A 199 14.91 -12.55 -3.03
C LYS A 199 13.79 -12.00 -3.93
N GLY A 200 14.10 -11.68 -5.20
CA GLY A 200 13.10 -11.18 -6.14
C GLY A 200 12.74 -9.69 -6.00
N ARG A 201 13.57 -8.90 -5.33
CA ARG A 201 13.47 -7.43 -5.33
C ARG A 201 14.28 -6.84 -6.49
N VAL A 202 13.84 -5.72 -7.04
CA VAL A 202 14.55 -4.97 -8.11
C VAL A 202 14.75 -3.55 -7.63
N LYS A 203 15.96 -3.00 -7.79
CA LYS A 203 16.27 -1.62 -7.43
C LYS A 203 17.02 -0.89 -8.54
N ASN A 204 16.94 0.43 -8.54
CA ASN A 204 17.84 1.28 -9.31
C ASN A 204 19.15 1.44 -8.52
N LYS A 205 20.30 1.19 -9.18
CA LYS A 205 21.63 1.17 -8.58
C LYS A 205 22.12 2.55 -8.12
N HIS A 206 21.74 3.60 -8.85
CA HIS A 206 22.19 4.97 -8.57
C HIS A 206 21.57 5.55 -7.31
N ASN A 207 20.30 5.22 -7.08
CA ASN A 207 19.52 5.78 -6.00
C ASN A 207 18.94 4.70 -5.09
N ASN A 208 19.46 3.47 -5.09
CA ASN A 208 18.99 2.29 -4.33
C ASN A 208 17.46 2.14 -4.15
N PHE A 209 16.61 2.73 -5.01
CA PHE A 209 15.17 2.64 -4.83
C PHE A 209 14.66 1.34 -5.38
N LEU A 210 13.84 0.67 -4.57
CA LEU A 210 13.04 -0.45 -5.03
C LEU A 210 12.08 0.01 -6.13
N MET A 211 12.09 -0.73 -7.22
CA MET A 211 11.20 -0.53 -8.34
C MET A 211 9.78 -0.84 -7.91
N LYS A 212 8.82 -0.04 -8.38
CA LYS A 212 7.41 -0.29 -8.09
C LYS A 212 6.95 -1.58 -8.79
N GLU A 213 6.50 -2.54 -8.00
CA GLU A 213 5.92 -3.77 -8.48
C GLU A 213 4.48 -3.57 -8.98
N SER A 214 4.12 -4.39 -9.96
CA SER A 214 2.78 -4.48 -10.54
C SER A 214 2.46 -5.93 -10.85
N ASP A 215 1.19 -6.30 -10.70
CA ASP A 215 0.71 -7.64 -11.06
C ASP A 215 0.33 -7.70 -12.53
N HIS A 216 0.67 -8.81 -13.20
CA HIS A 216 0.17 -9.13 -14.52
C HIS A 216 -0.13 -10.61 -14.63
N PHE A 217 -1.42 -10.96 -14.63
CA PHE A 217 -1.91 -12.35 -14.64
C PHE A 217 -1.30 -13.20 -13.51
N GLY A 218 -1.11 -12.61 -12.32
CA GLY A 218 -0.55 -13.30 -11.15
C GLY A 218 0.98 -13.29 -11.07
N TYR A 219 1.68 -12.76 -12.08
CA TYR A 219 3.13 -12.63 -12.08
C TYR A 219 3.57 -11.21 -11.71
N THR A 220 4.57 -11.09 -10.85
CA THR A 220 5.19 -9.81 -10.48
C THR A 220 6.00 -9.22 -11.64
N ARG A 221 5.74 -7.95 -11.96
CA ARG A 221 6.47 -7.16 -12.96
C ARG A 221 6.93 -5.82 -12.42
N VAL A 222 8.05 -5.34 -12.95
CA VAL A 222 8.58 -4.00 -12.69
C VAL A 222 8.73 -3.22 -14.00
N GLY A 223 8.50 -1.91 -13.95
CA GLY A 223 8.74 -1.02 -15.09
C GLY A 223 10.18 -0.52 -15.08
N ILE A 224 10.95 -0.77 -16.15
CA ILE A 224 12.30 -0.26 -16.33
C ILE A 224 12.31 0.51 -17.65
N GLY A 225 12.54 1.83 -17.59
CA GLY A 225 12.36 2.72 -18.74
C GLY A 225 10.91 2.72 -19.24
N THR A 226 10.71 2.49 -20.54
CA THR A 226 9.39 2.38 -21.18
C THR A 226 8.80 0.96 -21.14
N ASN A 227 9.60 -0.03 -20.75
CA ASN A 227 9.25 -1.45 -20.84
C ASN A 227 8.90 -2.02 -19.46
N LYS A 228 8.16 -3.15 -19.47
CA LYS A 228 7.81 -3.91 -18.27
C LYS A 228 8.46 -5.28 -18.31
N TYR A 229 9.16 -5.65 -17.24
CA TYR A 229 9.88 -6.90 -17.13
C TYR A 229 9.31 -7.78 -16.02
N TYR A 230 9.31 -9.10 -16.23
CA TYR A 230 8.90 -10.05 -15.20
C TYR A 230 10.04 -10.27 -14.22
N VAL A 231 9.75 -10.16 -12.92
CA VAL A 231 10.75 -10.24 -11.86
C VAL A 231 11.46 -11.60 -11.86
N HIS A 232 10.71 -12.71 -11.91
CA HIS A 232 11.29 -14.06 -11.98
C HIS A 232 12.29 -14.24 -13.14
N ARG A 233 12.05 -13.61 -14.29
CA ARG A 233 12.99 -13.67 -15.43
C ARG A 233 14.25 -12.86 -15.18
N LEU A 234 14.13 -11.69 -14.56
CA LEU A 234 15.29 -10.87 -14.18
C LEU A 234 16.19 -11.63 -13.19
N VAL A 235 15.59 -12.27 -12.17
CA VAL A 235 16.31 -13.10 -11.19
C VAL A 235 17.02 -14.26 -11.90
N ALA A 236 16.29 -15.03 -12.71
CA ALA A 236 16.87 -16.18 -13.40
C ALA A 236 18.01 -15.81 -14.35
N ILE A 237 17.89 -14.69 -15.08
CA ILE A 237 18.95 -14.18 -15.97
C ILE A 237 20.21 -13.79 -15.17
N ALA A 238 20.05 -13.20 -13.99
CA ALA A 238 21.17 -12.72 -13.18
C ALA A 238 21.85 -13.82 -12.34
N PHE A 239 21.08 -14.83 -11.91
CA PHE A 239 21.55 -15.81 -10.92
C PHE A 239 21.66 -17.25 -11.42
N ILE A 240 20.93 -17.65 -12.46
CA ILE A 240 20.84 -19.05 -12.89
C ILE A 240 21.48 -19.22 -14.28
N PRO A 241 22.59 -19.96 -14.40
CA PRO A 241 23.16 -20.34 -15.69
C PRO A 241 22.14 -21.08 -16.56
N ASN A 242 22.09 -20.77 -17.86
CA ASN A 242 21.22 -21.43 -18.83
C ASN A 242 22.01 -22.07 -19.98
N PRO A 243 22.87 -23.08 -19.72
CA PRO A 243 23.71 -23.69 -20.75
C PRO A 243 22.90 -24.40 -21.85
N GLU A 244 21.72 -24.90 -21.51
CA GLU A 244 20.80 -25.59 -22.43
C GLU A 244 19.90 -24.62 -23.23
N ASN A 245 20.07 -23.31 -23.04
CA ASN A 245 19.32 -22.25 -23.71
C ASN A 245 17.79 -22.44 -23.67
N LYS A 246 17.28 -22.85 -22.50
CA LYS A 246 15.86 -23.08 -22.27
C LYS A 246 15.07 -21.76 -22.36
N PRO A 247 13.87 -21.77 -22.97
CA PRO A 247 13.19 -20.54 -23.37
C PRO A 247 12.45 -19.80 -22.25
N SER A 248 12.06 -20.49 -21.18
CA SER A 248 11.20 -19.94 -20.12
C SER A 248 11.73 -20.26 -18.73
N VAL A 249 11.19 -19.54 -17.74
CA VAL A 249 11.54 -19.68 -16.33
C VAL A 249 10.31 -20.21 -15.59
N ASP A 250 10.54 -21.20 -14.74
CA ASP A 250 9.52 -21.97 -14.02
C ASP A 250 9.65 -21.72 -12.52
N HIS A 251 8.51 -21.58 -11.85
CA HIS A 251 8.42 -21.49 -10.39
C HIS A 251 8.22 -22.89 -9.82
N LEU A 252 9.20 -23.40 -9.06
CA LEU A 252 9.19 -24.75 -8.51
C LEU A 252 7.96 -25.00 -7.61
N ASN A 253 7.65 -24.06 -6.72
CA ASN A 253 6.51 -24.13 -5.81
C ASN A 253 5.18 -23.63 -6.43
N ARG A 254 5.20 -23.25 -7.72
CA ARG A 254 4.05 -22.68 -8.48
C ARG A 254 3.45 -21.40 -7.95
N ASN A 255 4.04 -20.79 -6.92
CA ASN A 255 3.65 -19.47 -6.49
C ASN A 255 4.34 -18.44 -7.38
N ALA A 256 3.61 -17.91 -8.36
CA ALA A 256 4.10 -16.89 -9.29
C ALA A 256 4.54 -15.58 -8.60
N LYS A 257 4.19 -15.38 -7.33
CA LYS A 257 4.63 -14.24 -6.52
C LYS A 257 5.93 -14.51 -5.76
N ASP A 258 6.30 -15.77 -5.57
CA ASP A 258 7.54 -16.15 -4.91
C ASP A 258 8.69 -16.14 -5.94
N ASN A 259 9.33 -14.99 -6.09
CA ASN A 259 10.41 -14.79 -7.05
C ASN A 259 11.80 -15.02 -6.43
N THR A 260 11.90 -15.82 -5.36
CA THR A 260 13.17 -16.18 -4.74
C THR A 260 14.00 -17.07 -5.68
N LEU A 261 15.31 -16.94 -5.65
CA LEU A 261 16.25 -17.70 -6.48
C LEU A 261 16.06 -19.20 -6.30
N GLU A 262 15.87 -19.64 -5.06
CA GLU A 262 15.69 -21.04 -4.69
C GLU A 262 14.40 -21.63 -5.30
N ASN A 263 13.44 -20.79 -5.68
CA ASN A 263 12.17 -21.19 -6.27
C ASN A 263 12.15 -21.14 -7.81
N LEU A 264 13.24 -20.74 -8.47
CA LEU A 264 13.25 -20.51 -9.91
C LEU A 264 14.19 -21.48 -10.64
N ARG A 265 13.80 -21.89 -11.86
CA ARG A 265 14.68 -22.62 -12.79
C ARG A 265 14.38 -22.30 -14.24
N TRP A 266 15.36 -22.49 -15.12
CA TRP A 266 15.13 -22.49 -16.56
C TRP A 266 14.46 -23.80 -17.00
N ALA A 267 13.43 -23.70 -17.84
CA ALA A 267 12.60 -24.82 -18.28
C ALA A 267 12.10 -24.62 -19.71
N THR A 268 11.78 -25.71 -20.39
CA THR A 268 11.01 -25.75 -21.63
C THR A 268 9.51 -25.79 -21.34
N SER A 269 8.67 -25.46 -22.31
CA SER A 269 7.21 -25.58 -22.16
C SER A 269 6.77 -26.99 -21.76
N LYS A 270 7.51 -28.04 -22.18
CA LYS A 270 7.25 -29.43 -21.77
C LYS A 270 7.63 -29.68 -20.31
N GLU A 271 8.76 -29.16 -19.84
CA GLU A 271 9.18 -29.27 -18.43
C GLU A 271 8.31 -28.40 -17.50
N GLN A 272 7.87 -27.23 -17.97
CA GLN A 272 6.91 -26.39 -17.25
C GLN A 272 5.54 -27.03 -17.21
N SER A 273 5.07 -27.60 -18.33
CA SER A 273 3.84 -28.39 -18.34
C SER A 273 4.01 -29.64 -17.49
N ALA A 274 5.19 -30.26 -17.46
CA ALA A 274 5.51 -31.34 -16.54
C ALA A 274 5.41 -30.86 -15.08
N ASN A 275 5.93 -29.67 -14.78
CA ASN A 275 5.81 -29.01 -13.49
C ASN A 275 4.38 -28.56 -13.18
N GLN A 276 3.55 -28.30 -14.19
CA GLN A 276 2.12 -28.11 -14.06
C GLN A 276 1.43 -29.45 -13.81
N THR A 277 1.84 -30.55 -14.45
CA THR A 277 1.31 -31.92 -14.27
C THR A 277 1.84 -32.64 -13.02
N ILE A 278 2.83 -32.08 -12.33
CA ILE A 278 3.02 -32.31 -10.89
C ILE A 278 1.87 -31.61 -10.12
N THR A 279 0.74 -31.36 -10.78
CA THR A 279 -0.44 -30.62 -10.35
C THR A 279 -0.77 -30.91 -8.88
N ASN A 280 -1.17 -29.87 -8.15
CA ASN A 280 -2.32 -30.05 -7.28
C ASN A 280 -3.52 -30.37 -8.19
N GLY A 281 -3.69 -31.66 -8.44
CA GLY A 281 -4.48 -32.30 -9.53
C GLY A 281 -3.82 -33.59 -10.04
N GLY A 282 -2.67 -33.94 -9.46
CA GLY A 282 -1.93 -35.17 -9.53
C GLY A 282 -1.04 -35.30 -8.29
N CYS A 283 -1.53 -34.88 -7.11
CA CYS A 283 -1.25 -35.72 -5.95
C CYS A 283 -1.76 -37.07 -6.42
N TYR A 284 -0.87 -38.04 -6.60
CA TYR A 284 -1.35 -39.39 -6.54
C TYR A 284 -2.06 -39.48 -5.20
N LYS A 285 -3.39 -39.46 -5.27
CA LYS A 285 -4.21 -39.42 -4.08
C LYS A 285 -3.74 -40.59 -3.25
N LYS A 286 -3.29 -40.33 -2.02
CA LYS A 286 -2.91 -41.39 -1.12
C LYS A 286 -4.05 -42.40 -1.07
N ILE A 287 -3.75 -43.69 -1.01
CA ILE A 287 -4.75 -44.75 -1.17
C ILE A 287 -4.76 -45.60 0.09
N ASN A 288 -5.94 -45.85 0.65
CA ASN A 288 -6.13 -46.83 1.70
C ASN A 288 -6.50 -48.18 1.09
N ARG A 289 -5.75 -49.22 1.49
CA ARG A 289 -6.14 -50.62 1.36
C ARG A 289 -6.85 -51.02 2.65
N ILE A 290 -8.07 -51.52 2.53
CA ILE A 290 -8.88 -51.98 3.66
C ILE A 290 -9.08 -53.48 3.50
N ASP A 291 -8.65 -54.25 4.49
CA ASP A 291 -8.89 -55.69 4.57
C ASP A 291 -10.36 -55.98 4.89
N ILE A 292 -11.00 -56.84 4.11
CA ILE A 292 -12.45 -57.12 4.23
C ILE A 292 -12.75 -58.00 5.45
N LYS A 293 -11.78 -58.76 5.95
CA LYS A 293 -11.96 -59.70 7.07
C LYS A 293 -11.54 -59.09 8.40
N SER A 294 -10.49 -58.26 8.40
CA SER A 294 -9.94 -57.67 9.64
C SER A 294 -10.22 -56.18 9.81
N ASP A 295 -10.79 -55.49 8.80
CA ASP A 295 -10.92 -54.02 8.73
C ASP A 295 -9.59 -53.26 8.91
N GLU A 296 -8.45 -53.94 8.73
CA GLU A 296 -7.13 -53.33 8.84
C GLU A 296 -6.89 -52.35 7.68
N ILE A 297 -6.45 -51.14 8.00
CA ILE A 297 -6.18 -50.06 7.04
C ILE A 297 -4.68 -49.90 6.84
N LYS A 298 -4.25 -50.02 5.58
CA LYS A 298 -2.88 -49.69 5.15
C LYS A 298 -2.90 -48.51 4.19
N GLU A 299 -2.17 -47.46 4.55
CA GLU A 299 -2.01 -46.24 3.74
C GLU A 299 -0.82 -46.36 2.77
N TYR A 300 -1.03 -45.88 1.54
CA TYR A 300 -0.03 -45.76 0.48
C TYR A 300 0.03 -44.31 0.02
N ASN A 301 1.22 -43.79 -0.23
CA ASN A 301 1.42 -42.40 -0.64
C ASN A 301 0.86 -42.13 -2.04
N ASP A 302 0.84 -43.16 -2.89
CA ASP A 302 0.41 -43.05 -4.28
C ASP A 302 -0.06 -44.37 -4.89
N ILE A 303 -0.56 -44.31 -6.12
CA ILE A 303 -0.99 -45.49 -6.89
C ILE A 303 0.20 -46.39 -7.28
N HIS A 304 1.42 -45.88 -7.34
CA HIS A 304 2.59 -46.65 -7.74
C HIS A 304 3.06 -47.55 -6.61
N GLU A 305 3.06 -47.09 -5.36
CA GLU A 305 3.32 -47.93 -4.19
C GLU A 305 2.29 -49.08 -4.11
N VAL A 306 1.02 -48.81 -4.47
CA VAL A 306 -0.01 -49.86 -4.59
C VAL A 306 0.31 -50.84 -5.71
N ILE A 307 0.73 -50.36 -6.89
CA ILE A 307 1.11 -51.22 -8.01
C ILE A 307 2.30 -52.11 -7.63
N GLU A 308 3.32 -51.57 -6.97
CA GLU A 308 4.49 -52.32 -6.50
C GLU A 308 4.09 -53.39 -5.45
N TYR A 309 3.19 -53.04 -4.52
CA TYR A 309 2.63 -54.01 -3.59
C TYR A 309 1.87 -55.14 -4.31
N ILE A 310 1.00 -54.83 -5.27
CA ILE A 310 0.24 -55.86 -6.00
C ILE A 310 1.17 -56.73 -6.85
N MET A 311 2.16 -56.14 -7.52
CA MET A 311 3.13 -56.90 -8.31
C MET A 311 4.03 -57.79 -7.45
N SER A 312 4.31 -57.42 -6.20
CA SER A 312 5.09 -58.25 -5.27
C SER A 312 4.28 -59.37 -4.59
N THR A 313 2.95 -59.25 -4.58
CA THR A 313 2.05 -60.20 -3.87
C THR A 313 1.20 -61.06 -4.80
N THR A 314 1.20 -60.78 -6.11
CA THR A 314 0.38 -61.49 -7.11
C THR A 314 1.19 -61.84 -8.35
N THR A 315 0.63 -62.65 -9.25
CA THR A 315 1.24 -63.00 -10.54
C THR A 315 1.00 -61.95 -11.64
N GLU A 316 0.28 -60.86 -11.35
CA GLU A 316 -0.09 -59.83 -12.32
C GLU A 316 1.10 -58.88 -12.57
N THR A 317 1.51 -58.76 -13.84
CA THR A 317 2.67 -57.95 -14.23
C THR A 317 2.30 -56.71 -15.05
N ASP A 318 1.07 -56.63 -15.56
CA ASP A 318 0.59 -55.47 -16.31
C ASP A 318 0.18 -54.33 -15.36
N LYS A 319 1.10 -53.37 -15.20
CA LYS A 319 0.89 -52.15 -14.41
C LYS A 319 -0.41 -51.42 -14.79
N ARG A 320 -0.77 -51.39 -16.08
CA ARG A 320 -1.94 -50.65 -16.57
C ARG A 320 -3.24 -51.36 -16.21
N SER A 321 -3.26 -52.69 -16.24
CA SER A 321 -4.37 -53.52 -15.76
C SER A 321 -4.61 -53.32 -14.26
N ILE A 322 -3.53 -53.35 -13.45
CA ILE A 322 -3.58 -53.13 -12.00
C ILE A 322 -4.14 -51.74 -11.70
N GLU A 323 -3.55 -50.70 -12.28
CA GLU A 323 -3.96 -49.30 -12.09
C GLU A 323 -5.45 -49.09 -12.39
N ASN A 324 -5.96 -49.68 -13.48
CA ASN A 324 -7.37 -49.58 -13.85
C ASN A 324 -8.31 -50.26 -12.85
N LYS A 325 -7.94 -51.45 -12.34
CA LYS A 325 -8.73 -52.20 -11.34
C LYS A 325 -8.79 -51.46 -10.01
N ILE A 326 -7.66 -50.92 -9.55
CA ILE A 326 -7.59 -50.13 -8.30
C ILE A 326 -8.39 -48.83 -8.44
N ARG A 327 -8.22 -48.08 -9.55
CA ARG A 327 -9.00 -46.86 -9.81
C ARG A 327 -10.51 -47.12 -9.88
N ALA A 328 -10.92 -48.26 -10.42
CA ALA A 328 -12.33 -48.64 -10.45
C ALA A 328 -12.88 -48.82 -9.02
N CYS A 329 -12.09 -49.39 -8.12
CA CYS A 329 -12.46 -49.52 -6.70
C CYS A 329 -12.49 -48.17 -5.99
N CYS A 330 -11.44 -47.34 -6.12
CA CYS A 330 -11.38 -46.02 -5.49
C CYS A 330 -12.46 -45.04 -6.00
N THR A 331 -13.11 -45.34 -7.13
CA THR A 331 -14.22 -44.55 -7.69
C THR A 331 -15.59 -45.21 -7.49
N ASN A 332 -15.68 -46.24 -6.64
CA ASN A 332 -16.88 -47.02 -6.33
C ASN A 332 -17.57 -47.65 -7.57
N ARG A 333 -16.82 -47.84 -8.67
CA ARG A 333 -17.29 -48.57 -9.86
C ARG A 333 -17.11 -50.08 -9.71
N LYS A 334 -16.28 -50.51 -8.77
CA LYS A 334 -16.13 -51.89 -8.30
C LYS A 334 -16.09 -51.91 -6.78
N GLU A 335 -16.62 -52.96 -6.19
CA GLU A 335 -16.67 -53.14 -4.75
C GLU A 335 -15.30 -53.51 -4.17
N THR A 336 -14.56 -54.41 -4.85
CA THR A 336 -13.26 -54.89 -4.40
C THR A 336 -12.33 -55.20 -5.59
N ALA A 337 -11.02 -55.21 -5.32
CA ALA A 337 -10.00 -55.74 -6.22
C ALA A 337 -8.88 -56.38 -5.40
N TYR A 338 -8.38 -57.53 -5.86
CA TYR A 338 -7.31 -58.26 -5.18
C TYR A 338 -7.63 -58.57 -3.71
N GLU A 339 -8.90 -58.91 -3.42
CA GLU A 339 -9.41 -59.22 -2.06
C GLU A 339 -9.44 -58.03 -1.08
N PHE A 340 -9.14 -56.81 -1.54
CA PHE A 340 -9.18 -55.60 -0.72
C PHE A 340 -10.19 -54.59 -1.26
N LYS A 341 -10.65 -53.71 -0.36
CA LYS A 341 -11.33 -52.46 -0.72
C LYS A 341 -10.28 -51.34 -0.82
N TRP A 342 -10.45 -50.48 -1.83
CA TRP A 342 -9.50 -49.40 -2.13
C TRP A 342 -10.21 -48.06 -2.16
N GLN A 343 -9.66 -47.07 -1.49
CA GLN A 343 -10.27 -45.74 -1.39
C GLN A 343 -9.21 -44.64 -1.40
N TYR A 344 -9.48 -43.53 -2.08
CA TYR A 344 -8.61 -42.35 -2.01
C TYR A 344 -8.73 -41.65 -0.65
N ILE A 345 -7.60 -41.19 -0.10
CA ILE A 345 -7.53 -40.48 1.19
C ILE A 345 -8.10 -39.06 1.08
N GLU A 346 -8.14 -38.45 -0.10
CA GLU A 346 -8.87 -37.19 -0.29
C GLU A 346 -10.38 -37.34 -0.03
N ASP A 347 -10.94 -38.54 -0.24
CA ASP A 347 -12.32 -38.88 0.16
C ASP A 347 -12.44 -39.24 1.66
N LEU A 348 -11.34 -39.13 2.40
CA LEU A 348 -11.20 -39.47 3.83
C LEU A 348 -10.60 -38.34 4.67
N THR A 349 -10.61 -37.07 4.21
CA THR A 349 -10.55 -35.97 5.18
C THR A 349 -11.88 -35.93 5.93
N ILE A 350 -12.00 -36.87 6.88
CA ILE A 350 -12.98 -36.83 7.95
C ILE A 350 -12.57 -35.61 8.76
N ILE A 351 -13.22 -34.48 8.47
CA ILE A 351 -13.11 -33.31 9.32
C ILE A 351 -14.01 -33.63 10.50
N GLU A 352 -13.42 -33.72 11.69
CA GLU A 352 -14.18 -33.86 12.93
C GLU A 352 -15.25 -32.74 12.97
N ASP A 353 -16.47 -33.10 13.35
CA ASP A 353 -17.65 -32.21 13.38
C ASP A 353 -18.13 -31.67 12.02
N GLU A 354 -17.81 -32.34 10.91
CA GLU A 354 -18.43 -32.00 9.63
C GLU A 354 -19.86 -32.51 9.51
N ILE A 355 -20.78 -31.56 9.33
CA ILE A 355 -22.21 -31.81 9.17
C ILE A 355 -22.59 -31.52 7.73
N TRP A 356 -23.27 -32.47 7.09
CA TRP A 356 -23.78 -32.35 5.72
C TRP A 356 -25.30 -32.11 5.72
N LYS A 357 -25.77 -31.12 4.95
CA LYS A 357 -27.19 -30.82 4.73
C LYS A 357 -27.57 -30.88 3.25
N LYS A 358 -28.81 -31.24 2.96
CA LYS A 358 -29.32 -31.32 1.59
C LYS A 358 -29.55 -29.92 1.03
N VAL A 359 -28.95 -29.63 -0.12
CA VAL A 359 -29.11 -28.33 -0.81
C VAL A 359 -30.55 -28.15 -1.31
N GLN A 360 -31.27 -29.25 -1.54
CA GLN A 360 -32.67 -29.25 -1.97
C GLN A 360 -33.63 -28.50 -1.03
N GLU A 361 -33.28 -28.38 0.25
CA GLU A 361 -34.05 -27.63 1.25
C GLU A 361 -34.06 -26.12 0.94
N ILE A 362 -33.06 -25.63 0.22
CA ILE A 362 -32.91 -24.22 -0.18
C ILE A 362 -33.24 -24.05 -1.67
N TYR A 363 -32.85 -25.01 -2.49
CA TYR A 363 -33.00 -24.99 -3.94
C TYR A 363 -33.64 -26.30 -4.40
N PRO A 364 -34.98 -26.36 -4.58
CA PRO A 364 -35.69 -27.59 -4.92
C PRO A 364 -35.19 -28.29 -6.19
N ASP A 365 -34.58 -27.56 -7.12
CA ASP A 365 -34.00 -28.06 -8.38
C ASP A 365 -32.60 -28.67 -8.23
N ALA A 366 -32.00 -28.60 -7.03
CA ALA A 366 -30.69 -29.15 -6.69
C ALA A 366 -30.80 -30.49 -5.94
N GLU A 367 -31.62 -31.39 -6.48
CA GLU A 367 -31.74 -32.78 -6.03
C GLU A 367 -30.36 -33.46 -6.04
N ASP A 368 -30.06 -34.25 -5.02
CA ASP A 368 -28.80 -35.01 -4.86
C ASP A 368 -27.50 -34.20 -4.59
N TYR A 369 -27.61 -32.94 -4.15
CA TYR A 369 -26.46 -32.18 -3.67
C TYR A 369 -26.48 -32.01 -2.15
N LEU A 370 -25.32 -32.18 -1.53
CA LEU A 370 -25.10 -31.90 -0.11
C LEU A 370 -24.08 -30.76 0.03
N VAL A 371 -24.28 -29.90 1.02
CA VAL A 371 -23.32 -28.87 1.43
C VAL A 371 -22.92 -29.12 2.88
N SER A 372 -21.64 -28.95 3.18
CA SER A 372 -21.09 -29.14 4.52
C SER A 372 -20.89 -27.81 5.24
N ASN A 373 -20.94 -27.82 6.58
CA ASN A 373 -20.60 -26.69 7.42
C ASN A 373 -19.14 -26.22 7.26
N LYS A 374 -18.27 -27.01 6.65
CA LYS A 374 -16.88 -26.68 6.30
C LYS A 374 -16.71 -26.05 4.92
N GLY A 375 -17.82 -25.79 4.22
CA GLY A 375 -17.77 -25.15 2.91
C GLY A 375 -17.40 -26.09 1.76
N ARG A 376 -17.69 -27.40 1.93
CA ARG A 376 -17.52 -28.41 0.89
C ARG A 376 -18.86 -28.77 0.27
N VAL A 377 -18.86 -29.17 -1.01
CA VAL A 377 -20.07 -29.60 -1.72
C VAL A 377 -19.87 -31.01 -2.24
N LYS A 378 -20.85 -31.88 -1.98
CA LYS A 378 -20.85 -33.28 -2.41
C LYS A 378 -21.97 -33.49 -3.42
N ASN A 379 -21.64 -34.07 -4.56
CA ASN A 379 -22.61 -34.35 -5.63
C ASN A 379 -23.24 -35.76 -5.49
N LYS A 380 -24.18 -36.08 -6.38
CA LYS A 380 -24.86 -37.39 -6.44
C LYS A 380 -23.95 -38.61 -6.56
N ALA A 381 -22.76 -38.44 -7.12
CA ALA A 381 -21.77 -39.51 -7.28
C ALA A 381 -20.88 -39.65 -6.03
N GLY A 382 -21.16 -38.90 -4.95
CA GLY A 382 -20.37 -38.89 -3.73
C GLY A 382 -19.09 -38.06 -3.81
N LYS A 383 -18.80 -37.41 -4.95
CA LYS A 383 -17.59 -36.60 -5.14
C LYS A 383 -17.70 -35.31 -4.37
N ILE A 384 -16.70 -35.04 -3.53
CA ILE A 384 -16.55 -33.79 -2.77
C ILE A 384 -15.75 -32.77 -3.60
N SER A 385 -16.11 -31.49 -3.51
CA SER A 385 -15.43 -30.37 -4.18
C SER A 385 -15.56 -29.08 -3.37
N ASP A 386 -14.50 -28.28 -3.40
CA ASP A 386 -14.46 -26.91 -2.85
C ASP A 386 -14.93 -25.84 -3.86
N GLY A 387 -15.47 -26.28 -5.01
CA GLY A 387 -15.90 -25.42 -6.10
C GLY A 387 -14.75 -24.86 -6.94
N ARG A 388 -15.08 -23.87 -7.77
CA ARG A 388 -14.12 -23.12 -8.60
C ARG A 388 -14.09 -21.67 -8.15
N ILE A 389 -12.93 -21.03 -8.25
CA ILE A 389 -12.81 -19.60 -7.91
C ILE A 389 -13.28 -18.75 -9.09
N THR A 390 -14.18 -17.81 -8.85
CA THR A 390 -14.65 -16.82 -9.83
C THR A 390 -14.83 -15.47 -9.12
N HIS A 391 -14.17 -14.42 -9.61
CA HIS A 391 -14.10 -13.10 -8.96
C HIS A 391 -13.71 -13.15 -7.46
N GLY A 392 -12.89 -14.14 -7.10
CA GLY A 392 -12.41 -14.37 -5.73
C GLY A 392 -13.33 -15.22 -4.85
N TYR A 393 -14.52 -15.63 -5.31
CA TYR A 393 -15.44 -16.48 -4.54
C TYR A 393 -15.48 -17.90 -5.08
N ASN A 394 -15.70 -18.88 -4.20
CA ASN A 394 -15.94 -20.26 -4.62
C ASN A 394 -17.37 -20.43 -5.14
N GLU A 395 -17.49 -20.90 -6.38
CA GLU A 395 -18.73 -21.22 -7.08
C GLU A 395 -18.85 -22.71 -7.36
N VAL A 396 -20.07 -23.23 -7.35
CA VAL A 396 -20.41 -24.58 -7.80
C VAL A 396 -21.62 -24.53 -8.73
N TYR A 397 -21.66 -25.46 -9.68
CA TYR A 397 -22.87 -25.72 -10.47
C TYR A 397 -23.75 -26.71 -9.72
N ILE A 398 -24.99 -26.31 -9.47
CA ILE A 398 -26.02 -27.18 -8.86
C ILE A 398 -27.22 -27.33 -9.80
N GLY A 399 -28.00 -28.40 -9.60
CA GLY A 399 -29.06 -28.81 -10.51
C GLY A 399 -28.50 -29.38 -11.81
N LYS A 400 -29.28 -29.42 -12.90
CA LYS A 400 -28.85 -29.90 -14.23
C LYS A 400 -27.76 -29.03 -14.91
N GLY A 401 -26.83 -28.45 -14.14
CA GLY A 401 -25.70 -27.66 -14.61
C GLY A 401 -26.04 -26.23 -15.02
N VAL A 402 -27.28 -25.77 -14.81
CA VAL A 402 -27.78 -24.50 -15.37
C VAL A 402 -27.49 -23.32 -14.44
N SER A 403 -27.45 -23.52 -13.12
CA SER A 403 -27.29 -22.41 -12.16
C SER A 403 -25.98 -22.49 -11.37
N ARG A 404 -25.27 -21.37 -11.35
CA ARG A 404 -24.08 -21.16 -10.53
C ARG A 404 -24.48 -20.59 -9.19
N LYS A 405 -24.01 -21.19 -8.10
CA LYS A 405 -24.21 -20.67 -6.75
C LYS A 405 -22.87 -20.51 -6.06
N PHE A 406 -22.79 -19.50 -5.20
CA PHE A 406 -21.63 -19.33 -4.34
C PHE A 406 -21.72 -20.26 -3.13
N ILE A 407 -20.60 -20.91 -2.80
CA ILE A 407 -20.55 -21.90 -1.73
C ILE A 407 -20.84 -21.25 -0.36
N HIS A 408 -20.25 -20.11 -0.03
CA HIS A 408 -20.54 -19.40 1.21
C HIS A 408 -22.05 -19.13 1.41
N THR A 409 -22.78 -18.82 0.33
CA THR A 409 -24.22 -18.60 0.40
C THR A 409 -24.98 -19.89 0.67
N LEU A 410 -24.54 -21.01 0.09
CA LEU A 410 -25.12 -22.33 0.37
C LEU A 410 -24.93 -22.69 1.85
N VAL A 411 -23.72 -22.53 2.38
CA VAL A 411 -23.41 -22.80 3.79
C VAL A 411 -24.25 -21.92 4.71
N ALA A 412 -24.24 -20.59 4.50
CA ALA A 412 -24.99 -19.67 5.36
C ALA A 412 -26.50 -19.97 5.37
N LYS A 413 -27.09 -20.24 4.20
CA LYS A 413 -28.52 -20.61 4.12
C LYS A 413 -28.84 -21.97 4.75
N SER A 414 -27.90 -22.91 4.71
CA SER A 414 -28.11 -24.25 5.29
C SER A 414 -27.93 -24.27 6.80
N PHE A 415 -27.01 -23.47 7.35
CA PHE A 415 -26.56 -23.65 8.73
C PHE A 415 -26.75 -22.43 9.63
N ILE A 416 -26.90 -21.22 9.09
CA ILE A 416 -26.96 -19.99 9.88
C ILE A 416 -28.39 -19.40 9.82
N PRO A 417 -29.12 -19.37 10.94
CA PRO A 417 -30.42 -18.69 11.00
C PRO A 417 -30.32 -17.23 10.59
N ASN A 418 -31.30 -16.73 9.84
CA ASN A 418 -31.38 -15.33 9.42
C ASN A 418 -32.71 -14.70 9.85
N PRO A 419 -32.95 -14.53 11.18
CA PRO A 419 -34.21 -14.00 11.69
C PRO A 419 -34.50 -12.57 11.21
N ASP A 420 -33.44 -11.78 11.00
CA ASP A 420 -33.53 -10.37 10.56
C ASP A 420 -33.65 -10.23 9.03
N ASN A 421 -33.67 -11.34 8.29
CA ASN A 421 -33.72 -11.37 6.82
C ASN A 421 -32.68 -10.47 6.14
N LYS A 422 -31.45 -10.50 6.66
CA LYS A 422 -30.33 -9.72 6.13
C LYS A 422 -29.95 -10.21 4.71
N PRO A 423 -29.64 -9.29 3.78
CA PRO A 423 -29.57 -9.61 2.35
C PRO A 423 -28.25 -10.23 1.87
N CYS A 424 -27.16 -10.12 2.62
CA CYS A 424 -25.84 -10.61 2.20
C CYS A 424 -25.14 -11.43 3.27
N VAL A 425 -24.20 -12.26 2.82
CA VAL A 425 -23.34 -13.08 3.66
C VAL A 425 -21.94 -12.44 3.64
N ASN A 426 -21.37 -12.24 4.81
CA ASN A 426 -20.02 -11.75 5.01
C ASN A 426 -19.03 -12.90 5.21
N HIS A 427 -17.75 -12.62 4.92
CA HIS A 427 -16.61 -13.40 5.41
C HIS A 427 -15.94 -12.59 6.52
N ILE A 428 -15.97 -13.09 7.75
CA ILE A 428 -15.48 -12.37 8.95
C ILE A 428 -13.98 -12.06 8.84
N ASP A 429 -13.19 -12.99 8.28
CA ASP A 429 -11.77 -12.82 8.05
C ASP A 429 -11.42 -12.03 6.77
N GLY A 430 -12.41 -11.66 5.96
CA GLY A 430 -12.23 -11.01 4.65
C GLY A 430 -11.74 -11.96 3.54
N ASN A 431 -11.46 -13.23 3.83
CA ASN A 431 -11.03 -14.23 2.87
C ASN A 431 -12.23 -14.93 2.22
N LYS A 432 -12.51 -14.54 0.98
CA LYS A 432 -13.65 -15.02 0.18
C LYS A 432 -13.64 -16.51 -0.18
N THR A 433 -12.51 -17.21 0.03
CA THR A 433 -12.39 -18.65 -0.21
C THR A 433 -12.57 -19.48 1.07
N ASN A 434 -12.54 -18.86 2.26
CA ASN A 434 -12.78 -19.52 3.53
C ASN A 434 -14.29 -19.62 3.82
N ASN A 435 -14.91 -20.72 3.37
CA ASN A 435 -16.36 -20.91 3.48
C ASN A 435 -16.79 -21.74 4.70
N ASP A 436 -15.94 -21.86 5.72
CA ASP A 436 -16.33 -22.49 6.99
C ASP A 436 -17.46 -21.68 7.65
N ILE A 437 -18.47 -22.36 8.20
CA ILE A 437 -19.60 -21.74 8.90
C ILE A 437 -19.13 -20.74 9.97
N SER A 438 -18.04 -21.01 10.68
CA SER A 438 -17.53 -20.13 11.73
C SER A 438 -16.99 -18.80 11.19
N ASN A 439 -16.72 -18.73 9.89
CA ASN A 439 -16.22 -17.54 9.20
C ASN A 439 -17.33 -16.77 8.46
N LEU A 440 -18.57 -17.24 8.51
CA LEU A 440 -19.68 -16.65 7.77
C LEU A 440 -20.72 -16.02 8.71
N GLU A 441 -21.25 -14.88 8.31
CA GLU A 441 -22.33 -14.21 9.04
C GLU A 441 -23.30 -13.52 8.06
N TRP A 442 -24.56 -13.38 8.47
CA TRP A 442 -25.53 -12.57 7.75
C TRP A 442 -25.33 -11.09 8.07
N ASN A 443 -25.15 -10.26 7.04
CA ASN A 443 -24.97 -8.82 7.19
C ASN A 443 -25.84 -8.02 6.22
N THR A 444 -26.01 -6.75 6.52
CA THR A 444 -26.51 -5.74 5.59
C THR A 444 -25.36 -5.16 4.77
N TYR A 445 -25.65 -4.57 3.61
CA TYR A 445 -24.63 -3.90 2.81
C TYR A 445 -23.88 -2.80 3.58
N ALA A 446 -24.57 -2.12 4.50
CA ALA A 446 -23.98 -1.08 5.35
C ALA A 446 -23.02 -1.66 6.40
N GLU A 447 -23.38 -2.77 7.02
CA GLU A 447 -22.51 -3.52 7.94
C GLU A 447 -21.29 -4.08 7.21
N ASN A 448 -21.46 -4.67 6.03
CA ASN A 448 -20.35 -5.18 5.22
C ASN A 448 -19.34 -4.09 4.87
N THR A 449 -19.84 -2.92 4.46
CA THR A 449 -19.00 -1.76 4.14
C THR A 449 -18.25 -1.25 5.36
N GLN A 450 -18.88 -1.29 6.54
CA GLN A 450 -18.23 -0.90 7.79
C GLN A 450 -17.16 -1.92 8.18
N HIS A 451 -17.47 -3.21 8.14
CA HIS A 451 -16.53 -4.29 8.40
C HIS A 451 -15.29 -4.17 7.49
N ALA A 452 -15.48 -4.01 6.18
CA ALA A 452 -14.37 -3.83 5.23
C ALA A 452 -13.51 -2.57 5.50
N PHE A 453 -14.06 -1.56 6.17
CA PHE A 453 -13.30 -0.40 6.61
C PHE A 453 -12.54 -0.67 7.91
N ASP A 454 -13.19 -1.30 8.88
CA ASP A 454 -12.60 -1.64 10.19
C ASP A 454 -11.43 -2.63 10.01
N THR A 455 -11.55 -3.56 9.06
CA THR A 455 -10.51 -4.54 8.69
C THR A 455 -9.58 -4.04 7.58
N ASN A 456 -9.76 -2.80 7.12
CA ASN A 456 -8.94 -2.16 6.07
C ASN A 456 -8.86 -2.93 4.74
N LEU A 457 -9.88 -3.73 4.40
CA LEU A 457 -10.02 -4.48 3.15
C LEU A 457 -10.28 -3.57 1.93
N ASN A 458 -10.65 -2.30 2.15
CA ASN A 458 -10.78 -1.30 1.09
C ASN A 458 -9.88 -0.07 1.33
N PRO A 459 -8.57 -0.16 1.03
CA PRO A 459 -7.60 0.90 1.31
C PRO A 459 -7.79 2.15 0.44
N HIS A 460 -8.54 2.05 -0.67
CA HIS A 460 -8.78 3.13 -1.61
C HIS A 460 -10.18 3.77 -1.45
N GLY A 461 -10.96 3.35 -0.46
CA GLY A 461 -12.25 3.96 -0.15
C GLY A 461 -12.09 5.40 0.31
N ILE A 462 -12.92 6.32 -0.20
CA ILE A 462 -12.89 7.73 0.21
C ILE A 462 -13.48 7.84 1.62
N LYS A 463 -12.62 8.08 2.60
CA LYS A 463 -12.98 8.21 4.02
C LYS A 463 -13.40 9.64 4.31
N ILE A 464 -14.39 9.82 5.19
CA ILE A 464 -14.87 11.14 5.60
C ILE A 464 -14.51 11.35 7.06
N LYS A 465 -13.74 12.40 7.35
CA LYS A 465 -13.50 12.87 8.72
C LYS A 465 -14.48 13.98 9.06
N VAL A 466 -15.17 13.81 10.18
CA VAL A 466 -16.01 14.83 10.80
C VAL A 466 -15.33 15.27 12.08
N THR A 467 -15.07 16.57 12.21
CA THR A 467 -14.49 17.20 13.40
C THR A 467 -15.51 18.12 14.04
N ASN A 468 -15.80 17.94 15.33
CA ASN A 468 -16.55 18.89 16.12
C ASN A 468 -15.65 20.09 16.45
N ILE A 469 -16.09 21.29 16.13
CA ILE A 469 -15.29 22.51 16.25
C ILE A 469 -15.12 22.91 17.72
N ASN A 470 -16.15 22.65 18.54
CA ASN A 470 -16.20 23.06 19.94
C ASN A 470 -15.45 22.06 20.82
N THR A 471 -15.72 20.76 20.66
CA THR A 471 -15.10 19.71 21.48
C THR A 471 -13.76 19.22 20.93
N LYS A 472 -13.43 19.57 19.68
CA LYS A 472 -12.27 19.05 18.92
C LYS A 472 -12.29 17.55 18.67
N GLU A 473 -13.37 16.86 19.01
CA GLU A 473 -13.52 15.43 18.75
C GLU A 473 -13.58 15.14 17.25
N GLU A 474 -12.94 14.04 16.86
CA GLU A 474 -12.83 13.65 15.46
C GLU A 474 -13.33 12.22 15.28
N LYS A 475 -14.16 12.01 14.25
CA LYS A 475 -14.67 10.69 13.89
C LYS A 475 -14.51 10.46 12.39
N ILE A 476 -13.96 9.31 12.02
CA ILE A 476 -13.73 8.92 10.62
C ILE A 476 -14.81 7.90 10.23
N TYR A 477 -15.42 8.12 9.08
CA TYR A 477 -16.46 7.26 8.54
C TYR A 477 -16.00 6.63 7.22
N PRO A 478 -16.39 5.37 6.96
CA PRO A 478 -16.07 4.67 5.71
C PRO A 478 -16.69 5.31 4.48
N THR A 479 -17.87 5.92 4.64
CA THR A 479 -18.62 6.52 3.54
C THR A 479 -19.34 7.78 3.98
N LYS A 480 -19.65 8.64 3.00
CA LYS A 480 -20.51 9.81 3.19
C LYS A 480 -21.92 9.46 3.70
N VAL A 481 -22.42 8.27 3.38
CA VAL A 481 -23.74 7.81 3.82
C VAL A 481 -23.73 7.54 5.32
N ARG A 482 -22.70 6.84 5.82
CA ARG A 482 -22.53 6.56 7.25
C ARG A 482 -22.34 7.86 8.04
N ALA A 483 -21.52 8.78 7.53
CA ALA A 483 -21.33 10.10 8.13
C ALA A 483 -22.65 10.89 8.19
N SER A 484 -23.46 10.82 7.13
CA SER A 484 -24.78 11.48 7.06
C SER A 484 -25.76 10.92 8.08
N GLN A 485 -25.82 9.61 8.25
CA GLN A 485 -26.69 8.94 9.21
C GLN A 485 -26.32 9.29 10.65
N ASP A 486 -25.04 9.19 11.02
CA ASP A 486 -24.58 9.42 12.39
C ASP A 486 -24.69 10.90 12.81
N THR A 487 -24.34 11.82 11.90
CA THR A 487 -24.41 13.28 12.18
C THR A 487 -25.79 13.88 11.96
N LYS A 488 -26.74 13.11 11.40
CA LYS A 488 -28.06 13.58 10.94
C LYS A 488 -27.99 14.75 9.94
N VAL A 489 -26.87 14.90 9.23
CA VAL A 489 -26.68 15.92 8.19
C VAL A 489 -26.98 15.29 6.84
N GLU A 490 -27.87 15.91 6.05
CA GLU A 490 -28.20 15.41 4.72
C GLU A 490 -26.98 15.33 3.78
N ILE A 491 -26.95 14.31 2.91
CA ILE A 491 -25.86 14.08 1.94
C ILE A 491 -25.62 15.31 1.04
N LYS A 492 -26.68 16.03 0.64
CA LYS A 492 -26.57 17.25 -0.18
C LYS A 492 -25.78 18.35 0.52
N THR A 493 -25.95 18.46 1.84
CA THR A 493 -25.24 19.39 2.70
C THR A 493 -23.78 18.95 2.84
N PHE A 494 -23.52 17.67 3.11
CA PHE A 494 -22.16 17.13 3.14
C PHE A 494 -21.35 17.49 1.89
N ASN A 495 -21.91 17.26 0.69
CA ASN A 495 -21.22 17.56 -0.57
C ASN A 495 -20.88 19.05 -0.73
N ARG A 496 -21.80 19.94 -0.32
CA ARG A 496 -21.60 21.39 -0.39
C ARG A 496 -20.47 21.84 0.55
N TYR A 497 -20.44 21.34 1.77
CA TYR A 497 -19.48 21.77 2.79
C TYR A 497 -18.11 21.07 2.68
N LEU A 498 -18.08 19.82 2.19
CA LEU A 498 -16.83 19.18 1.76
C LEU A 498 -16.12 19.95 0.64
N LYS A 499 -16.87 20.45 -0.35
CA LYS A 499 -16.30 21.21 -1.49
C LYS A 499 -15.84 22.62 -1.08
N SER A 500 -16.61 23.29 -0.23
CA SER A 500 -16.28 24.66 0.20
C SER A 500 -15.24 24.73 1.31
N GLY A 501 -15.01 23.63 2.04
CA GLY A 501 -14.10 23.58 3.20
C GLY A 501 -14.57 24.38 4.42
N LYS A 502 -15.75 25.01 4.32
CA LYS A 502 -16.37 25.79 5.39
C LYS A 502 -17.03 24.85 6.42
N PRO A 503 -17.08 25.24 7.69
CA PRO A 503 -17.85 24.50 8.69
C PRO A 503 -19.35 24.58 8.41
N TYR A 504 -20.07 23.51 8.76
CA TYR A 504 -21.52 23.47 8.84
C TYR A 504 -21.92 23.31 10.31
N GLN A 505 -22.61 24.32 10.86
CA GLN A 505 -22.86 24.41 12.30
C GLN A 505 -21.53 24.26 13.08
N ASN A 506 -21.48 23.38 14.08
CA ASN A 506 -20.28 23.10 14.87
C ASN A 506 -19.44 21.95 14.28
N MET A 507 -19.61 21.60 13.00
CA MET A 507 -18.91 20.47 12.36
C MET A 507 -18.08 20.92 11.15
N LYS A 508 -16.90 20.32 11.01
CA LYS A 508 -16.05 20.45 9.82
C LYS A 508 -15.86 19.10 9.17
N PHE A 509 -15.99 19.05 7.84
CA PHE A 509 -15.88 17.81 7.06
C PHE A 509 -14.62 17.83 6.20
N LYS A 510 -13.91 16.70 6.12
CA LYS A 510 -12.71 16.55 5.29
C LYS A 510 -12.63 15.15 4.68
N LEU A 511 -12.10 15.03 3.46
CA LEU A 511 -11.68 13.75 2.89
C LEU A 511 -10.37 13.31 3.54
N VAL A 512 -10.24 12.02 3.86
CA VAL A 512 -9.02 11.41 4.41
C VAL A 512 -8.43 10.43 3.42
#